data_AF-A0A2N8TJE2-F1
#
_entry.id   AF-A0A2N8TJE2-F1
#
_cell.length_a   1.000
_cell.length_b   1.000
_cell.length_c   1.000
_cell.angle_alpha   90.00
_cell.angle_beta   90.00
_cell.angle_gamma   90.00
#
_symmetry.space_group_name_H-M   'P 1'
#
loop_
_entity.id
_entity.type
_entity.pdbx_description
1 polymer ?
#
loop_
_entity_poly.entity_id
_entity_poly.type
_entity_poly.pdbx_seq_one_letter_code
_entity_poly.pdbx_strand_id
1 'polypeptide(L)'
;MTAQPEHSGASQFSPPMRTLAELREALSTWGFPGDRQEFEKELDAIDLDDLTRVRELTQAYRHRILMRYDLGAMAALARPTGDVDAELRRKLAEAGADR
;
A
#
# COMPACT_ATOMS: atom_id res chain seq x y z
N MET A 1 23.77 -25.42 -13.30
CA MET A 1 22.82 -25.19 -12.20
C MET A 1 22.45 -23.72 -12.22
N THR A 2 21.28 -23.36 -12.74
CA THR A 2 20.78 -21.98 -12.71
C THR A 2 19.99 -21.81 -11.42
N ALA A 3 20.61 -21.26 -10.38
CA ALA A 3 19.91 -20.84 -9.18
C ALA A 3 18.94 -19.72 -9.59
N GLN A 4 17.64 -19.96 -9.44
CA GLN A 4 16.66 -18.89 -9.53
C GLN A 4 16.98 -17.91 -8.40
N PRO A 5 17.00 -16.59 -8.65
CA PRO A 5 17.11 -15.63 -7.57
C PRO A 5 15.89 -15.85 -6.69
N GLU A 6 16.15 -16.25 -5.46
CA GLU A 6 15.14 -16.31 -4.42
C GLU A 6 14.55 -14.90 -4.36
N HIS A 7 13.25 -14.78 -4.63
CA HIS A 7 12.51 -13.53 -4.44
C HIS A 7 12.40 -13.25 -2.92
N SER A 8 13.53 -13.18 -2.24
CA SER A 8 13.72 -12.70 -0.88
C SER A 8 13.66 -11.18 -0.92
N GLY A 9 12.49 -10.65 -1.29
CA GLY A 9 12.36 -9.22 -1.58
C GLY A 9 10.96 -8.64 -1.36
N ALA A 10 9.95 -9.47 -1.05
CA ALA A 10 8.73 -8.95 -0.48
C ALA A 10 8.97 -8.66 1.01
N SER A 11 9.84 -7.70 1.32
CA SER A 11 9.51 -6.80 2.43
C SER A 11 8.28 -6.05 1.95
N GLN A 12 7.12 -6.71 2.10
CA GLN A 12 5.79 -6.18 1.83
C GLN A 12 5.77 -4.80 2.49
N PHE A 13 5.82 -3.74 1.69
CA PHE A 13 5.74 -2.38 2.18
C PHE A 13 4.35 -2.20 2.80
N SER A 14 4.23 -2.52 4.08
CA SER A 14 3.02 -2.34 4.84
C SER A 14 3.10 -0.93 5.42
N PRO A 15 2.17 -0.02 5.07
CA PRO A 15 2.20 1.32 5.62
C PRO A 15 2.16 1.23 7.15
N PRO A 16 2.98 2.02 7.86
CA PRO A 16 2.93 2.04 9.31
C PRO A 16 1.52 2.46 9.71
N MET A 17 0.82 1.57 10.41
CA MET A 17 -0.56 1.75 10.89
C MET A 17 -0.67 1.25 12.33
N ARG A 18 0.37 1.37 13.15
CA ARG A 18 0.37 0.87 14.54
C ARG A 18 -0.37 1.83 15.47
N THR A 19 -0.37 3.12 15.16
CA THR A 19 -1.09 4.17 15.90
C THR A 19 -2.29 4.71 15.11
N LEU A 20 -3.18 5.45 15.80
CA LEU A 20 -4.32 6.11 15.16
C LEU A 20 -3.86 7.23 14.21
N ALA A 21 -2.83 7.98 14.60
CA ALA A 21 -2.25 9.04 13.77
C ALA A 21 -1.67 8.46 12.47
N GLU A 22 -0.93 7.36 12.58
CA GLU A 22 -0.42 6.61 11.44
C GLU A 22 -1.55 6.09 10.53
N LEU A 23 -2.67 5.61 11.11
CA LEU A 23 -3.82 5.19 10.31
C LEU A 23 -4.45 6.36 9.52
N ARG A 24 -4.56 7.55 10.12
CA ARG A 24 -5.10 8.75 9.44
C ARG A 24 -4.26 9.18 8.24
N GLU A 25 -2.95 9.19 8.41
CA GLU A 25 -2.01 9.47 7.33
C GLU A 25 -2.09 8.37 6.26
N ALA A 26 -2.25 7.12 6.69
CA ALA A 26 -2.40 6.01 5.78
C ALA A 26 -3.70 6.06 4.96
N LEU A 27 -4.81 6.47 5.57
CA LEU A 27 -6.08 6.68 4.85
C LEU A 27 -5.99 7.83 3.85
N SER A 28 -5.21 8.86 4.16
CA SER A 28 -4.98 9.98 3.24
C SER A 28 -4.15 9.58 2.02
N THR A 29 -3.17 8.71 2.22
CA THR A 29 -2.17 8.37 1.21
C THR A 29 -2.56 7.15 0.39
N TRP A 30 -3.13 6.13 1.03
CA TRP A 30 -3.42 4.82 0.43
C TRP A 30 -4.91 4.44 0.50
N GLY A 31 -5.75 5.18 1.25
CA GLY A 31 -7.19 4.93 1.33
C GLY A 31 -7.96 5.30 0.04
N PHE A 32 -9.26 5.03 0.03
CA PHE A 32 -10.13 5.57 -1.02
C PHE A 32 -10.40 7.06 -0.78
N PRO A 33 -10.65 7.86 -1.83
CA PRO A 33 -11.07 9.24 -1.67
C PRO A 33 -12.28 9.34 -0.73
N GLY A 34 -12.15 10.13 0.34
CA GLY A 34 -13.19 10.29 1.37
C GLY A 34 -13.04 9.38 2.58
N ASP A 35 -12.24 8.32 2.53
CA ASP A 35 -12.11 7.36 3.65
C ASP A 35 -11.59 8.01 4.93
N ARG A 36 -10.68 8.98 4.82
CA ARG A 36 -10.23 9.75 5.99
C ARG A 36 -11.38 10.51 6.64
N GLN A 37 -12.23 11.16 5.84
CA GLN A 37 -13.33 11.98 6.38
C GLN A 37 -14.42 11.10 6.99
N GLU A 38 -14.74 9.97 6.38
CA GLU A 38 -15.69 9.01 6.96
C GLU A 38 -15.12 8.37 8.24
N PHE A 39 -13.82 8.02 8.25
CA PHE A 39 -13.16 7.51 9.45
C PHE A 39 -13.24 8.49 10.64
N GLU A 40 -12.93 9.78 10.44
CA GLU A 40 -13.05 10.76 11.53
C GLU A 40 -14.50 10.92 11.99
N LYS A 41 -15.46 10.93 11.05
CA LYS A 41 -16.88 11.06 11.40
C LYS A 41 -17.39 9.86 12.19
N GLU A 42 -16.99 8.65 11.80
CA GLU A 42 -17.31 7.44 12.56
C GLU A 42 -16.62 7.43 13.93
N LEU A 43 -15.37 7.92 14.00
CA LEU A 43 -14.64 8.03 15.25
C LEU A 43 -15.28 9.03 16.22
N ASP A 44 -15.73 10.19 15.72
CA ASP A 44 -16.42 11.22 16.51
C ASP A 44 -17.81 10.75 16.99
N ALA A 45 -18.43 9.81 16.27
CA ALA A 45 -19.72 9.23 16.64
C ALA A 45 -19.62 8.09 17.66
N ILE A 46 -18.41 7.55 17.89
CA ILE A 46 -18.15 6.48 18.85
C ILE A 46 -17.82 7.09 20.22
N ASP A 47 -18.33 6.46 21.27
CA ASP A 47 -17.86 6.72 22.62
C ASP A 47 -16.40 6.26 22.76
N LEU A 48 -15.47 7.19 23.00
CA LEU A 48 -14.03 6.90 23.08
C LEU A 48 -13.68 6.00 24.27
N ASP A 49 -14.56 5.90 25.27
CA ASP A 49 -14.39 4.96 26.38
C ASP A 49 -14.73 3.51 25.96
N ASP A 50 -15.47 3.33 24.85
CA ASP A 50 -15.65 2.03 24.21
C ASP A 50 -14.45 1.68 23.32
N LEU A 51 -13.37 1.27 23.99
CA LEU A 51 -12.14 0.82 23.33
C LEU A 51 -12.33 -0.37 22.39
N THR A 52 -13.38 -1.18 22.61
CA THR A 52 -13.71 -2.30 21.70
C THR A 52 -14.17 -1.74 20.37
N ARG A 53 -15.09 -0.79 20.40
CA ARG A 53 -15.64 -0.17 19.20
C ARG A 53 -14.59 0.62 18.43
N VAL A 54 -13.74 1.38 19.14
CA VAL A 54 -12.60 2.08 18.52
C VAL A 54 -11.66 1.07 17.84
N ARG A 55 -11.35 -0.06 18.49
CA ARG A 55 -10.49 -1.10 17.92
C ARG A 55 -11.09 -1.73 16.66
N GLU A 56 -12.37 -2.04 16.67
CA GLU A 56 -13.10 -2.58 15.51
C GLU A 56 -13.06 -1.62 14.32
N LEU A 57 -13.37 -0.34 14.56
CA LEU A 57 -13.32 0.70 13.54
C LEU A 57 -11.90 0.79 12.94
N THR A 58 -10.89 0.90 13.80
CA THR A 58 -9.49 0.98 13.37
C THR A 58 -9.07 -0.24 12.54
N GLN A 59 -9.55 -1.44 12.88
CA GLN A 59 -9.26 -2.67 12.14
C GLN A 59 -9.97 -2.75 10.79
N ALA A 60 -11.23 -2.32 10.71
CA ALA A 60 -11.97 -2.27 9.45
C ALA A 60 -11.25 -1.40 8.41
N TYR A 61 -10.81 -0.21 8.81
CA TYR A 61 -10.11 0.73 7.94
C TYR A 61 -8.69 0.27 7.58
N ARG A 62 -7.95 -0.36 8.51
CA ARG A 62 -6.68 -1.04 8.18
C ARG A 62 -6.88 -2.14 7.15
N HIS A 63 -7.90 -2.97 7.31
CA HIS A 63 -8.18 -4.05 6.37
C HIS A 63 -8.50 -3.50 4.97
N ARG A 64 -9.27 -2.41 4.90
CA ARG A 64 -9.60 -1.75 3.64
C ARG A 64 -8.37 -1.20 2.91
N ILE A 65 -7.43 -0.58 3.63
CA ILE A 65 -6.15 -0.14 3.07
C ILE A 65 -5.36 -1.34 2.53
N LEU A 66 -5.28 -2.44 3.30
CA LEU A 66 -4.56 -3.64 2.90
C LEU A 66 -5.17 -4.29 1.65
N MET A 67 -6.50 -4.37 1.56
CA MET A 67 -7.19 -4.89 0.37
C MET A 67 -6.89 -4.06 -0.88
N ARG A 68 -6.83 -2.73 -0.74
CA ARG A 68 -6.47 -1.82 -1.83
C ARG A 68 -4.99 -1.91 -2.19
N TYR A 69 -4.11 -2.09 -1.21
CA TYR A 69 -2.69 -2.33 -1.45
C TYR A 69 -2.46 -3.64 -2.20
N ASP A 70 -3.20 -4.71 -1.85
CA ASP A 70 -3.16 -5.98 -2.57
C ASP A 70 -3.65 -5.80 -4.02
N LEU A 71 -4.75 -5.08 -4.25
CA LEU A 71 -5.24 -4.75 -5.60
C LEU A 71 -4.32 -3.79 -6.37
N GLY A 72 -3.65 -2.85 -5.71
CA GLY A 72 -2.72 -1.89 -6.31
C GLY A 72 -1.37 -2.52 -6.66
N ALA A 73 -0.87 -3.42 -5.81
CA ALA A 73 0.26 -4.28 -6.11
C ALA A 73 -0.09 -5.23 -7.26
N MET A 74 -1.29 -5.81 -7.26
CA MET A 74 -1.80 -6.62 -8.37
C MET A 74 -1.98 -5.81 -9.66
N ALA A 75 -2.37 -4.53 -9.61
CA ALA A 75 -2.43 -3.66 -10.79
C ALA A 75 -1.04 -3.30 -11.33
N ALA A 76 -0.05 -3.11 -10.45
CA ALA A 76 1.34 -2.95 -10.83
C ALA A 76 1.95 -4.25 -11.40
N LEU A 77 1.56 -5.41 -10.89
CA LEU A 77 1.87 -6.73 -11.46
C LEU A 77 1.12 -6.99 -12.77
N ALA A 78 -0.09 -6.42 -12.95
CA ALA A 78 -0.88 -6.49 -14.17
C ALA A 78 -0.41 -5.51 -15.25
N ARG A 79 0.63 -4.70 -14.99
CA ARG A 79 1.27 -3.87 -16.01
C ARG A 79 1.89 -4.80 -17.06
N PRO A 80 1.62 -4.60 -18.37
CA PRO A 80 2.14 -5.49 -19.40
C PRO A 80 3.67 -5.53 -19.39
N THR A 81 4.25 -6.73 -19.40
CA THR A 81 5.70 -6.96 -19.36
C THR A 81 6.46 -6.21 -20.46
N GLY A 82 5.79 -5.90 -21.58
CA GLY A 82 6.37 -5.13 -22.69
C GLY A 82 6.76 -3.68 -22.34
N ASP A 83 6.00 -3.02 -21.46
CA ASP A 83 6.34 -1.66 -21.00
C ASP A 83 7.58 -1.68 -20.10
N VAL A 84 7.70 -2.70 -19.26
CA VAL A 84 8.84 -2.88 -18.36
C VAL A 84 10.09 -3.27 -19.14
N ASP A 85 9.96 -4.10 -20.17
CA ASP A 85 11.04 -4.53 -21.06
C ASP A 85 11.55 -3.37 -21.94
N ALA A 86 10.65 -2.50 -22.42
CA ALA A 86 11.02 -1.28 -23.15
C ALA A 86 11.76 -0.27 -22.25
N GLU A 87 11.28 -0.07 -21.03
CA GLU A 87 11.92 0.79 -20.02
C GLU A 87 13.32 0.26 -19.65
N LEU A 88 13.45 -1.06 -19.46
CA LEU A 88 14.73 -1.69 -19.10
C LEU A 88 15.75 -1.61 -20.25
N ARG A 89 15.32 -1.86 -21.50
CA ARG A 89 16.19 -1.69 -22.68
C ARG A 89 16.69 -0.27 -22.83
N ARG A 90 15.81 0.72 -22.59
CA ARG A 90 16.18 2.12 -22.64
C ARG A 90 17.24 2.46 -21.58
N LYS A 91 17.05 2.01 -20.33
CA LYS A 91 18.02 2.25 -19.24
C LYS A 91 19.37 1.56 -19.48
N LEU A 92 19.38 0.37 -20.06
CA LEU A 92 20.62 -0.33 -20.42
C LEU A 92 21.36 0.35 -21.58
N ALA A 93 20.63 0.93 -22.54
CA ALA A 93 21.22 1.72 -23.62
C ALA A 93 21.82 3.04 -23.09
N GLU A 94 21.13 3.71 -22.15
CA GLU A 94 21.63 4.93 -21.49
C GLU A 94 22.89 4.64 -20.65
N ALA A 95 22.91 3.52 -19.89
CA ALA A 95 24.07 3.13 -19.08
C ALA A 95 25.28 2.65 -19.91
N GLY A 96 25.06 2.17 -21.14
CA GLY A 96 26.12 1.79 -22.07
C GLY A 96 26.70 2.97 -22.85
N ALA A 97 26.02 4.12 -22.87
CA ALA A 97 26.44 5.33 -23.59
C ALA A 97 27.34 6.25 -22.75
N ASP A 98 27.47 6.01 -21.45
CA ASP A 98 28.27 6.81 -20.49
C ASP A 98 29.66 6.17 -20.22
N ARG A 99 30.18 5.39 -21.17
CA ARG A 99 31.50 4.73 -21.13
C ARG A 99 32.32 5.07 -22.36
#